data_AF-A0AAW6RAJ8-F1
#
_entry.id   AF-A0AAW6RAJ8-F1
#
_cell.length_a   1.000
_cell.length_b   1.000
_cell.length_c   1.000
_cell.angle_alpha   90.00
_cell.angle_beta   90.00
_cell.angle_gamma   90.00
#
_symmetry.space_group_name_H-M   'P 1'
#
loop_
_entity.id
_entity.type
_entity.pdbx_description
1 polymer ?
#
loop_
_entity_poly.entity_id
_entity_poly.type
_entity_poly.pdbx_seq_one_letter_code
_entity_poly.pdbx_strand_id
1 'polypeptide(L)'
;MGFTSWWHWAIVAVVLLILFGSKKLPDAARGLGQSLRIFKSEVKEMQKDDKPADAPATPDASQRELPPADTTQPSTSSNADTKKSA
;
A
#
# COMPACT_ATOMS: atom_id res chain seq x y z
N MET A 1 -32.23 -15.03 -22.61
CA MET A 1 -31.38 -15.89 -21.76
C MET A 1 -30.04 -15.18 -21.49
N GLY A 2 -30.10 -13.93 -21.03
CA GLY A 2 -28.93 -13.05 -20.97
C GLY A 2 -28.52 -12.81 -19.53
N PHE A 3 -27.36 -13.32 -19.16
CA PHE A 3 -26.45 -12.65 -18.23
C PHE A 3 -27.12 -12.10 -16.97
N THR A 4 -27.65 -12.99 -16.13
CA THR A 4 -28.20 -12.71 -14.79
C THR A 4 -27.34 -11.66 -14.10
N SER A 5 -27.96 -10.49 -13.96
CA SER A 5 -27.42 -9.16 -13.78
C SER A 5 -26.17 -9.02 -12.93
N TRP A 6 -25.43 -7.94 -13.19
CA TRP A 6 -24.41 -7.36 -12.32
C TRP A 6 -24.82 -7.29 -10.84
N TRP A 7 -26.13 -7.19 -10.58
CA TRP A 7 -26.73 -7.26 -9.25
C TRP A 7 -26.42 -8.56 -8.49
N HIS A 8 -26.34 -9.70 -9.19
CA HIS A 8 -26.01 -10.98 -8.58
C HIS A 8 -24.57 -10.99 -8.04
N TRP A 9 -23.62 -10.45 -8.81
CA TRP A 9 -22.25 -10.28 -8.36
C TRP A 9 -22.12 -9.36 -7.14
N ALA A 10 -22.94 -8.30 -7.06
CA ALA A 10 -23.00 -7.45 -5.87
C ALA A 10 -23.49 -8.24 -4.63
N ILE A 11 -24.50 -9.09 -4.78
CA ILE A 11 -24.99 -9.95 -3.69
C ILE A 11 -23.90 -10.91 -3.22
N VAL A 12 -23.19 -11.56 -4.15
CA VAL A 12 -22.09 -12.48 -3.81
C VAL A 12 -20.98 -11.74 -3.05
N ALA A 13 -20.60 -10.53 -3.47
CA ALA A 13 -19.60 -9.72 -2.78
C ALA A 13 -20.03 -9.35 -1.35
N VAL A 14 -21.31 -9.01 -1.15
CA VAL A 14 -21.88 -8.70 0.18
C VAL A 14 -21.84 -9.94 1.08
N VAL A 15 -22.23 -11.11 0.58
CA VAL A 15 -22.16 -12.36 1.35
C VAL A 15 -20.72 -12.71 1.72
N LEU A 16 -19.77 -12.52 0.80
CA LEU A 16 -18.34 -12.74 1.07
C LEU A 16 -17.82 -11.76 2.14
N LEU A 17 -18.22 -10.49 2.10
CA LEU A 17 -17.89 -9.49 3.12
C LEU A 17 -18.47 -9.81 4.49
N ILE A 18 -19.66 -10.42 4.56
CA ILE A 18 -20.26 -10.84 5.83
C ILE A 18 -19.52 -12.06 6.40
N LEU A 19 -19.16 -13.03 5.56
CA LEU A 19 -18.51 -14.26 6.00
C LEU A 19 -17.03 -14.08 6.34
N PHE A 20 -16.29 -13.34 5.52
CA PHE A 20 -14.87 -13.05 5.73
C PHE A 20 -14.63 -11.80 6.58
N GLY A 21 -15.59 -10.88 6.64
CA GLY A 21 -15.47 -9.59 7.32
C GLY A 21 -14.82 -8.51 6.45
N SER A 22 -15.22 -7.25 6.70
CA SER A 22 -14.76 -6.06 5.97
C SER A 22 -13.25 -5.80 6.03
N LYS A 23 -12.54 -6.35 7.03
CA LYS A 23 -11.08 -6.21 7.16
C LYS A 23 -10.28 -7.29 6.44
N LYS A 24 -10.81 -8.50 6.25
CA LYS A 24 -10.03 -9.63 5.70
C LYS A 24 -10.01 -9.67 4.19
N LEU A 25 -11.09 -9.24 3.53
CA LEU A 25 -11.15 -9.09 2.08
C LEU A 25 -10.11 -8.10 1.53
N PRO A 26 -10.02 -6.84 2.02
CA PRO A 26 -9.02 -5.89 1.52
C PRO A 26 -7.60 -6.27 1.94
N ASP A 27 -7.41 -6.90 3.10
CA ASP A 27 -6.09 -7.35 3.58
C ASP A 27 -5.55 -8.49 2.72
N ALA A 28 -6.37 -9.52 2.45
CA ALA A 28 -6.02 -10.61 1.54
C ALA A 28 -5.84 -10.11 0.10
N ALA A 29 -6.69 -9.20 -0.38
CA ALA A 29 -6.55 -8.61 -1.70
C ALA A 29 -5.27 -7.77 -1.83
N ARG A 30 -4.83 -7.09 -0.75
CA ARG A 30 -3.54 -6.37 -0.74
C ARG A 30 -2.35 -7.33 -0.82
N GLY A 31 -2.36 -8.41 -0.04
CA GLY A 31 -1.32 -9.44 -0.10
C GLY A 31 -1.23 -10.12 -1.48
N LEU A 32 -2.37 -10.55 -2.02
CA LEU A 32 -2.47 -11.17 -3.35
C LEU A 32 -2.17 -10.18 -4.48
N GLY A 33 -2.58 -8.92 -4.34
CA GLY A 33 -2.29 -7.86 -5.30
C GLY A 33 -0.81 -7.53 -5.37
N GLN A 34 -0.10 -7.56 -4.25
CA GLN A 34 1.34 -7.32 -4.21
C GLN A 34 2.13 -8.45 -4.87
N SER A 35 1.77 -9.73 -4.63
CA SER A 35 2.40 -10.86 -5.32
C SER A 35 2.12 -10.88 -6.82
N LEU A 36 0.88 -10.61 -7.22
CA LEU A 36 0.49 -10.47 -8.63
C LEU A 36 1.19 -9.28 -9.29
N ARG A 37 1.41 -8.16 -8.59
CA ARG A 37 2.12 -6.99 -9.12
C ARG A 37 3.59 -7.30 -9.40
N ILE A 38 4.26 -8.01 -8.51
CA ILE A 38 5.66 -8.43 -8.70
C ILE A 38 5.74 -9.36 -9.91
N PHE A 39 4.92 -10.41 -9.94
CA PHE A 39 4.85 -11.33 -11.07
C PHE A 39 4.52 -10.63 -12.39
N LYS A 40 3.55 -9.71 -12.39
CA LYS A 40 3.19 -8.92 -13.57
C LYS A 40 4.34 -8.02 -14.04
N SER A 41 5.13 -7.48 -13.11
CA SER A 41 6.28 -6.64 -13.43
C SER A 41 7.40 -7.48 -14.05
N GLU A 42 7.74 -8.63 -13.46
CA GLU A 42 8.73 -9.56 -14.01
C GLU A 42 8.32 -10.08 -15.40
N VAL A 43 7.05 -10.48 -15.56
CA VAL A 43 6.51 -10.90 -16.85
C VAL A 43 6.48 -9.75 -17.86
N LYS A 44 6.23 -8.51 -17.43
CA LYS A 44 6.23 -7.34 -18.31
C LYS A 44 7.64 -6.96 -18.74
N GLU A 45 8.64 -7.12 -17.88
CA GLU A 45 10.05 -6.90 -18.23
C GLU A 45 10.52 -7.95 -19.24
N MET A 46 10.19 -9.24 -19.04
CA MET A 46 10.43 -10.28 -20.05
C MET A 46 9.77 -9.97 -21.40
N GLN A 47 8.53 -9.45 -21.39
CA GLN A 47 7.82 -9.07 -22.62
C GLN A 47 8.33 -7.77 -23.25
N LYS A 48 9.04 -6.92 -22.49
CA LYS A 48 9.65 -5.68 -22.99
C LYS A 48 11.02 -5.93 -23.60
N ASP A 49 11.77 -6.95 -23.16
CA ASP A 49 13.03 -7.31 -23.81
C ASP A 49 12.83 -7.74 -25.29
N ASP A 50 11.60 -8.08 -25.70
CA ASP A 50 11.20 -8.34 -27.09
C ASP A 50 10.66 -7.11 -27.88
N LYS A 51 10.47 -5.93 -27.27
CA LYS A 51 9.97 -4.70 -27.97
C LYS A 51 10.42 -3.37 -27.33
N PRO A 52 10.81 -2.34 -28.13
CA PRO A 52 11.34 -1.10 -27.59
C PRO A 52 10.30 -0.31 -26.79
N ALA A 53 10.80 0.22 -25.68
CA ALA A 53 10.18 0.85 -24.52
C ALA A 53 9.03 1.84 -24.76
N ASP A 54 7.99 1.72 -23.92
CA ASP A 54 7.11 2.81 -23.51
C ASP A 54 7.05 2.87 -21.96
N ALA A 55 7.08 4.08 -21.42
CA ALA A 55 7.55 4.46 -20.07
C ALA A 55 6.67 3.97 -18.89
N PRO A 56 7.22 3.82 -17.66
CA PRO A 56 6.46 3.32 -16.52
C PRO A 56 5.66 4.42 -15.82
N ALA A 57 4.34 4.20 -15.69
CA ALA A 57 3.49 4.94 -14.76
C ALA A 57 3.81 4.48 -13.32
N THR A 58 4.31 5.42 -12.50
CA THR A 58 4.42 5.30 -11.05
C THR A 58 3.07 5.59 -10.41
N PRO A 59 2.39 4.62 -9.75
CA PRO A 59 1.39 4.97 -8.75
C PRO A 59 2.15 5.09 -7.43
N ASP A 60 2.48 6.34 -7.10
CA ASP A 60 2.75 6.80 -5.75
C ASP A 60 1.50 6.53 -4.89
N ALA A 61 1.61 5.62 -3.93
CA ALA A 61 0.56 5.36 -2.94
C ALA A 61 1.16 4.95 -1.59
N SER A 62 2.32 5.52 -1.26
CA SER A 62 3.00 5.30 0.03
C SER A 62 3.32 6.60 0.76
N GLN A 63 2.58 7.69 0.51
CA GLN A 63 2.61 8.86 1.38
C GLN A 63 1.25 9.10 2.04
N ARG A 64 0.95 8.26 3.04
CA ARG A 64 0.18 8.68 4.20
C ARG A 64 0.87 8.18 5.46
N GLU A 65 2.14 8.57 5.59
CA GLU A 65 2.77 8.66 6.90
C GLU A 65 2.15 9.89 7.58
N LEU A 66 1.22 9.63 8.50
CA LEU A 66 0.75 10.66 9.42
C LEU A 66 1.94 11.03 10.32
N PRO A 67 2.27 12.33 10.49
CA PRO A 67 3.27 12.78 11.44
C PRO A 67 2.97 12.20 12.83
N PRO A 68 3.96 11.69 13.57
CA PRO A 68 3.74 11.40 14.98
C PRO A 68 3.34 12.71 15.65
N ALA A 69 2.18 12.70 16.30
CA ALA A 69 1.75 13.80 17.13
C ALA A 69 2.78 13.95 18.26
N ASP A 70 3.66 14.95 18.14
CA ASP A 70 4.46 15.48 19.22
C ASP A 70 3.51 15.98 20.32
N THR A 71 3.22 15.11 21.28
CA THR A 71 2.83 15.51 22.63
C THR A 71 3.80 14.84 23.57
N THR A 72 4.92 15.52 23.82
CA THR A 72 5.48 15.81 25.16
C THR A 72 6.86 16.45 24.92
N GLN A 73 6.90 17.79 24.91
CA GLN A 73 8.10 18.50 25.36
C GLN A 73 8.37 18.09 26.81
N PRO A 74 9.62 17.77 27.14
CA PRO A 74 10.22 18.43 28.28
C PRO A 74 11.51 19.11 27.82
N SER A 75 11.42 20.43 27.72
CA SER A 75 12.54 21.33 27.85
C SER A 75 13.14 21.18 29.24
N THR A 76 14.22 20.41 29.35
CA THR A 76 15.25 20.63 30.37
C THR A 76 16.59 20.77 29.69
N SER A 77 16.90 22.04 29.42
CA SER A 77 18.24 22.63 29.46
C SER A 77 19.27 21.77 30.21
N SER A 78 20.33 21.36 29.52
CA SER A 78 21.71 21.45 30.02
C SER A 78 22.66 20.77 29.03
N ASN A 79 22.94 21.45 27.92
CA ASN A 79 24.22 21.26 27.26
C ASN A 79 24.75 22.63 26.83
N ALA A 80 25.40 23.29 27.79
CA ALA A 80 26.33 24.38 27.59
C ALA A 80 27.61 23.87 28.28
N ASP A 81 28.67 23.61 27.52
CA ASP A 81 29.83 24.52 27.49
C ASP A 81 30.60 24.47 28.84
N THR A 82 31.85 24.03 28.94
CA THR A 82 33.01 24.42 28.14
C THR A 82 34.21 23.56 28.55
N LYS A 83 34.84 22.95 27.56
CA LYS A 83 36.27 22.61 27.52
C LYS A 83 37.10 23.82 28.01
N LYS A 84 38.02 23.66 28.99
CA LYS A 84 39.29 24.43 29.19
C LYS A 84 39.51 25.03 30.60
N SER A 85 40.68 24.71 31.15
CA SER A 85 41.46 25.43 32.18
C SER A 85 41.05 25.31 33.65
N ALA A 86 41.68 24.37 34.37
CA ALA A 86 42.60 24.64 35.50
C ALA A 86 43.30 23.33 35.89
#